data_AF-A0A7V1TU37-F1
#
_entry.id   AF-A0A7V1TU37-F1
#
_cell.length_a   1.000
_cell.length_b   1.000
_cell.length_c   1.000
_cell.angle_alpha   90.00
_cell.angle_beta   90.00
_cell.angle_gamma   90.00
#
_symmetry.space_group_name_H-M   'P 1'
#
loop_
_entity.id
_entity.type
_entity.pdbx_description
1 polymer ?
#
loop_
_entity_poly.entity_id
_entity_poly.type
_entity_poly.pdbx_seq_one_letter_code
_entity_poly.pdbx_strand_id
1 'polypeptide(L)' 'MNWQNILRWFSSLLLFGSIAVMAQNTNLLPMGGFESGKPSLWTAEPGSSGATLSWASDQVKSGTRSLKIEKS' A
#
# COMPACT_ATOMS: atom_id res chain seq x y z
N MET A 1 35.03 39.12 -9.81
CA MET A 1 34.37 37.82 -9.61
C MET A 1 34.16 37.17 -10.98
N ASN A 2 34.65 35.94 -11.20
CA ASN A 2 34.66 35.32 -12.53
C ASN A 2 33.30 34.67 -12.85
N TRP A 3 32.69 35.08 -13.96
CA TRP A 3 31.40 34.56 -14.46
C TRP A 3 31.39 33.04 -14.65
N GLN A 4 32.53 32.45 -15.05
CA GLN A 4 32.67 31.01 -15.18
C GLN A 4 32.59 30.29 -13.83
N ASN A 5 33.07 30.92 -12.75
CA ASN A 5 32.96 30.33 -11.43
C ASN A 5 31.51 30.34 -10.95
N ILE A 6 30.77 31.43 -11.19
CA ILE A 6 29.34 31.56 -10.85
C ILE A 6 28.52 30.47 -11.54
N LEU A 7 28.70 30.26 -12.84
CA LEU A 7 28.02 29.20 -13.58
C LEU A 7 28.32 27.80 -13.03
N ARG A 8 29.57 27.54 -12.61
CA ARG A 8 29.96 26.25 -12.02
C ARG A 8 29.29 25.98 -10.67
N TRP A 9 29.08 27.01 -9.84
CA TRP A 9 28.33 26.89 -8.59
C TRP A 9 26.84 26.60 -8.81
N PHE A 10 26.21 27.23 -9.80
CA PHE A 10 24.80 26.96 -10.13
C PHE A 10 24.59 25.56 -10.72
N SER A 11 25.50 25.07 -11.57
CA SER A 11 25.39 23.73 -12.17
C SER A 11 25.59 22.60 -11.17
N SER A 12 26.41 22.80 -10.14
CA SER A 12 26.62 21.79 -9.09
C SER A 12 25.40 21.68 -8.16
N LEU A 13 24.72 22.79 -7.83
CA LEU A 13 23.51 22.77 -7.02
C LEU A 13 22.33 22.03 -7.68
N LEU A 14 22.25 22.06 -9.02
CA LEU A 14 21.22 21.33 -9.78
C LEU A 14 21.51 19.82 -9.91
N LEU A 15 22.77 19.38 -9.78
CA LEU A 15 23.13 17.95 -9.89
C LEU A 15 22.88 17.14 -8.61
N PHE A 16 22.79 17.78 -7.44
CA PHE A 16 22.59 17.09 -6.15
C PHE A 16 21.13 17.06 -5.66
N GLY A 17 20.19 17.65 -6.40
CA GLY A 17 18.88 18.03 -5.88
C GLY A 17 17.74 17.02 -5.99
N SER A 18 17.92 15.85 -6.59
CA SER A 18 16.75 15.00 -6.90
C SER A 18 17.01 13.51 -6.75
N ILE A 19 17.27 13.08 -5.52
CA ILE A 19 16.99 11.70 -5.11
C ILE A 19 15.75 11.77 -4.22
N ALA A 20 14.57 11.85 -4.83
CA ALA A 20 13.34 11.57 -4.10
C ALA A 20 13.38 10.09 -3.73
N VAL A 21 13.68 9.78 -2.47
CA VAL A 21 13.55 8.43 -1.95
C VAL A 21 12.06 8.11 -1.93
N MET A 22 11.61 7.36 -2.94
CA MET A 22 10.29 6.75 -2.93
C MET A 22 10.31 5.67 -1.83
N ALA A 23 9.89 6.01 -0.61
CA ALA A 23 9.71 5.02 0.43
C ALA A 23 8.61 4.05 -0.01
N GLN A 24 9.01 2.85 -0.43
CA GLN A 24 8.07 1.79 -0.80
C GLN A 24 7.55 1.14 0.50
N ASN A 25 6.24 1.15 0.70
CA ASN A 25 5.62 0.32 1.73
C ASN A 25 5.73 -1.15 1.27
N THR A 26 6.63 -1.90 1.90
CA THR A 26 6.70 -3.35 1.69
C THR A 26 5.51 -3.99 2.38
N ASN A 27 4.65 -4.67 1.60
CA ASN A 27 3.57 -5.44 2.18
C ASN A 27 4.14 -6.63 2.96
N LEU A 28 3.93 -6.66 4.28
CA LEU A 28 4.37 -7.74 5.16
C LEU A 28 3.52 -9.00 4.99
N LEU A 29 2.29 -8.86 4.50
CA LEU A 29 1.36 -9.96 4.27
C LEU A 29 1.36 -10.31 2.78
N PRO A 30 2.00 -11.41 2.35
CA PRO A 30 1.88 -11.87 0.97
C PRO A 30 0.39 -12.12 0.67
N MET A 31 -0.11 -11.51 -0.41
CA MET A 31 -1.54 -11.47 -0.74
C MET A 31 -2.43 -10.87 0.37
N GLY A 32 -1.94 -9.89 1.14
CA GLY A 32 -2.72 -9.20 2.18
C GLY A 32 -3.87 -8.32 1.66
N GLY A 33 -4.08 -8.28 0.34
CA GLY A 33 -5.25 -7.67 -0.28
C GLY A 33 -6.42 -8.65 -0.37
N PHE A 34 -7.61 -8.10 -0.58
CA PHE A 34 -8.87 -8.85 -0.61
C PHE A 34 -9.19 -9.50 -1.98
N GLU A 35 -8.30 -9.30 -2.96
CA GLU A 35 -8.53 -9.66 -4.37
C GLU A 35 -8.10 -11.08 -4.74
N SER A 36 -7.45 -11.82 -3.83
CA SER A 36 -6.85 -13.12 -4.16
C SER A 36 -7.84 -14.26 -4.43
N GLY A 37 -9.15 -14.00 -4.40
CA GLY A 37 -10.17 -15.02 -4.63
C GLY A 37 -10.39 -15.97 -3.44
N LYS A 38 -9.42 -16.07 -2.53
CA LYS A 38 -9.44 -16.90 -1.33
C LYS A 38 -9.31 -16.02 -0.07
N PRO A 39 -9.83 -16.46 1.09
CA PRO A 39 -9.49 -15.88 2.39
C PRO A 39 -8.00 -16.08 2.65
N SER A 40 -7.20 -15.23 2.03
CA SER A 40 -5.78 -15.10 2.30
C SER A 40 -5.67 -14.64 3.75
N LEU A 41 -5.41 -15.61 4.65
CA LEU A 41 -5.05 -15.40 6.05
C LEU A 41 -6.18 -14.97 7.01
N TRP A 42 -7.40 -14.73 6.53
CA TRP A 42 -8.54 -14.35 7.37
C TRP A 42 -9.56 -15.49 7.47
N THR A 43 -9.59 -16.16 8.62
CA THR A 43 -10.59 -17.16 8.98
C THR A 43 -11.24 -16.77 10.30
N ALA A 44 -12.47 -17.23 10.53
CA ALA A 44 -13.06 -17.12 11.86
C ALA A 44 -12.20 -17.89 12.87
N GLU A 45 -11.99 -17.32 14.06
CA GLU A 45 -11.28 -18.02 15.12
C GLU A 45 -12.07 -19.28 15.54
N PRO A 46 -11.39 -20.39 15.88
CA PRO A 46 -12.07 -21.58 16.41
C PRO A 46 -12.95 -21.23 17.61
N GLY A 47 -14.21 -21.66 17.58
CA GLY A 47 -15.18 -21.35 18.66
C GLY A 47 -15.90 -20.01 18.51
N SER A 48 -15.59 -19.22 17.48
CA SER A 48 -16.41 -18.07 17.08
C SER A 48 -17.79 -18.57 16.65
N SER A 49 -18.81 -18.27 17.43
CA SER A 49 -20.22 -18.51 17.06
C SER A 49 -20.95 -17.18 16.99
N GLY A 50 -21.84 -17.02 16.00
CA GLY A 50 -22.64 -15.81 15.84
C GLY A 50 -22.03 -14.73 14.94
N ALA A 51 -20.98 -15.03 14.18
CA ALA A 51 -20.48 -14.15 13.13
C ALA A 51 -20.16 -14.92 11.83
N THR A 52 -20.51 -14.34 10.70
CA THR A 52 -20.23 -14.85 9.35
C THR A 52 -19.18 -13.96 8.70
N LEU A 53 -18.09 -14.57 8.22
CA LEU A 53 -17.09 -13.91 7.39
C LEU A 53 -17.37 -14.20 5.92
N SER A 54 -17.45 -13.15 5.11
CA SER A 54 -17.67 -13.26 3.66
C SER A 54 -16.87 -12.21 2.88
N TRP A 55 -16.69 -12.46 1.58
CA TRP A 55 -16.12 -11.49 0.65
C TRP A 55 -17.24 -10.67 0.02
N ALA A 56 -17.29 -9.39 0.35
CA ALA A 56 -18.23 -8.43 -0.20
C ALA A 56 -17.69 -7.81 -1.49
N SER A 57 -18.56 -7.53 -2.46
CA SER A 57 -18.23 -6.80 -3.70
C SER A 57 -19.07 -5.52 -3.87
N ASP A 58 -19.99 -5.26 -2.95
CA ASP A 58 -20.91 -4.13 -2.94
C ASP A 58 -20.35 -2.88 -2.25
N GLN A 59 -19.41 -3.04 -1.32
CA GLN A 59 -18.73 -1.96 -0.61
C GLN A 59 -17.22 -2.16 -0.62
N VAL A 60 -16.49 -1.43 -1.47
CA VAL A 60 -15.06 -1.63 -1.69
C VAL A 60 -14.33 -0.27 -1.76
N LYS A 61 -13.18 -0.15 -1.09
CA LYS A 61 -12.35 1.07 -1.15
C LYS A 61 -11.52 1.15 -2.43
N SER A 62 -10.96 0.02 -2.88
CA SER A 62 -10.16 -0.13 -4.10
C SER A 62 -10.13 -1.61 -4.49
N GLY A 63 -10.24 -1.94 -5.78
CA GLY A 63 -10.34 -3.32 -6.26
C GLY A 63 -11.78 -3.78 -6.47
N THR A 64 -12.04 -5.08 -6.28
CA THR A 64 -13.36 -5.70 -6.48
C THR A 64 -13.94 -6.33 -5.21
N ARG A 65 -13.16 -6.45 -4.14
CA ARG A 65 -13.57 -7.16 -2.92
C ARG A 65 -13.16 -6.45 -1.63
N SER A 66 -13.93 -6.71 -0.57
CA SER A 66 -13.62 -6.32 0.80
C SER A 66 -14.04 -7.41 1.79
N LEU A 67 -13.41 -7.45 2.96
CA LEU A 67 -13.80 -8.38 4.02
C LEU A 67 -15.05 -7.87 4.74
N LYS A 68 -16.11 -8.68 4.78
CA LYS A 68 -17.33 -8.40 5.53
C LYS A 68 -17.46 -9.36 6.72
N ILE A 69 -17.86 -8.80 7.86
CA ILE A 69 -18.19 -9.54 9.08
C ILE A 69 -19.59 -9.11 9.49
N GLU A 70 -20.49 -10.06 9.66
CA GLU A 70 -21.87 -9.81 10.08
C GLU A 70 -22.31 -10.80 11.14
N LYS A 71 -23.32 -10.43 11.93
CA LYS A 71 -23.95 -11.36 12.87
C LYS A 71 -24.59 -12.50 12.08
N SER A 72 -24.39 -13.74 12.52
CA SER A 72 -25.10 -14.91 12.00
C SER A 72 -26.56 -14.92 12.39
#